data_AF-A0A0B0IKJ5-F1
#
_entry.id   AF-A0A0B0IKJ5-F1
#
_cell.length_a   1.000
_cell.length_b   1.000
_cell.length_c   1.000
_cell.angle_alpha   90.00
_cell.angle_beta   90.00
_cell.angle_gamma   90.00
#
_symmetry.space_group_name_H-M   'P 1'
#
loop_
_entity.id
_entity.type
_entity.pdbx_description
1 polymer ?
#
loop_
_entity_poly.entity_id
_entity_poly.type
_entity_poly.pdbx_seq_one_letter_code
_entity_poly.pdbx_strand_id
1 'polypeptide(L)'
;MKISDLLKRDTILLNMKANDKTSAIDELVNKLDEAGRLNNAADYKKAILAREEQSTTGLGDGIAIPHAKSEAVKTPSIAFGRSDSGLDYEALDGQPTHLFFMIAASAGANEAHLATLSRLSTFLMDEAFRKSLLEAKSEADVVAAIDQKEAEQLDKEEAEKVPAKDGYDLLAVTGCPTGIAHTFMAADALKDEAKKQGLTIKVETNGSGGVKDQLTPEEIENAQAIIVAASTKVAMDRFAGKKVIEVPVTDGIRRTKELVDQAKSGNVPVYQGSGGSKGDDNQEKGKAGGGFYKHLMNGVSNMLPFVVGGGILIALSFLIDIDLNNEFAQMLMDIGGGSAFALMIPVLAAFIAMSIADRPGFAAGMVGGLIAVNGDAGFLGGLIAGFLGGYIALFVKKLLAGLPQQLSGITTILFYPVLNIFFTGMIMLLLVTPLSAINRGLEGWLGGMGTTNMVLLGIILGGMMAIDMGGPINKAAFTFGIAMIDAGNFGPHAAVMAGGMVPPLGIALATTFFKRKFTKQEQEAGKTNYILGASFITEGAIPFAAADPGRVIPAAVAGAAVAGGLTALFGIGLPAPHGGVFVIGLVSGGWFMYLLAIIAGAIVTALVLGIWKKKTV
;
A
#
# COMPACT_ATOMS: atom_id res chain seq x y z
N MET A 1 8.32 31.18 1.17
CA MET A 1 9.51 31.95 1.60
C MET A 1 10.51 31.82 0.48
N LYS A 2 11.09 32.92 0.03
CA LYS A 2 12.09 32.93 -1.02
C LYS A 2 13.48 32.62 -0.47
N ILE A 3 14.43 32.16 -1.28
CA ILE A 3 15.82 31.99 -0.80
C ILE A 3 16.41 33.36 -0.46
N SER A 4 16.06 34.38 -1.24
CA SER A 4 16.44 35.77 -0.97
C SER A 4 15.81 36.37 0.29
N ASP A 5 14.82 35.73 0.91
CA ASP A 5 14.33 36.13 2.24
C ASP A 5 15.32 35.73 3.35
N LEU A 6 16.11 34.68 3.14
CA LEU A 6 16.98 34.05 4.16
C LEU A 6 18.47 34.31 3.94
N LEU A 7 18.89 34.45 2.68
CA LEU A 7 20.26 34.79 2.31
C LEU A 7 20.35 36.30 2.12
N LYS A 8 21.12 36.97 2.97
CA LYS A 8 21.31 38.43 2.96
C LYS A 8 22.79 38.74 2.73
N ARG A 9 23.09 39.97 2.28
CA ARG A 9 24.46 40.38 1.98
C ARG A 9 25.41 40.20 3.18
N ASP A 10 24.92 40.51 4.37
CA ASP A 10 25.68 40.38 5.61
C ASP A 10 26.00 38.92 6.00
N THR A 11 25.36 37.92 5.39
CA THR A 11 25.62 36.48 5.60
C THR A 11 26.44 35.83 4.47
N ILE A 12 27.05 36.62 3.59
CA ILE A 12 27.87 36.11 2.47
C ILE A 12 29.38 36.22 2.76
N LEU A 13 30.11 35.15 2.43
CA LEU A 13 31.56 35.05 2.43
C LEU A 13 32.05 34.64 1.04
N LEU A 14 32.52 35.60 0.24
CA LEU A 14 33.00 35.33 -1.13
C LEU A 14 34.36 34.61 -1.17
N ASN A 15 35.16 34.75 -0.12
CA ASN A 15 36.52 34.22 -0.05
C ASN A 15 36.74 33.59 1.33
N MET A 16 36.32 32.34 1.49
CA MET A 16 36.56 31.57 2.71
C MET A 16 38.05 31.27 2.90
N LYS A 17 38.49 31.22 4.15
CA LYS A 17 39.88 30.88 4.54
C LYS A 17 40.02 29.46 5.08
N ALA A 18 38.91 28.80 5.36
CA ALA A 18 38.86 27.41 5.78
C ALA A 18 39.53 26.47 4.78
N ASN A 19 40.21 25.43 5.31
CA ASN A 19 40.90 24.41 4.51
C ASN A 19 40.37 23.00 4.79
N ASP A 20 39.48 22.84 5.77
CA ASP A 20 38.87 21.57 6.15
C ASP A 20 37.41 21.78 6.59
N LYS A 21 36.67 20.67 6.72
CA LYS A 21 35.26 20.67 7.15
C LYS A 21 35.01 21.48 8.43
N THR A 22 35.82 21.29 9.46
CA THR A 22 35.56 21.87 10.78
C THR A 22 35.78 23.38 10.76
N SER A 23 36.87 23.83 10.13
CA SER A 23 37.15 25.26 9.93
C SER A 23 36.12 25.94 9.03
N ALA A 24 35.57 25.26 8.03
CA ALA A 24 34.51 25.78 7.18
C ALA A 24 33.20 25.99 7.98
N ILE A 25 32.84 25.02 8.82
CA ILE A 25 31.69 25.15 9.73
C ILE A 25 31.91 26.32 10.69
N ASP A 26 33.11 26.47 11.26
CA ASP A 26 33.43 27.56 12.17
C ASP A 26 33.30 28.94 11.52
N GLU A 27 33.84 29.09 10.31
CA GLU A 27 33.79 30.35 9.57
C GLU A 27 32.35 30.75 9.21
N LEU A 28 31.51 29.78 8.79
CA LEU A 28 30.10 30.00 8.46
C LEU A 28 29.24 30.29 9.69
N VAL A 29 29.48 29.60 10.81
CA VAL A 29 28.78 29.87 12.09
C VAL A 29 29.13 31.25 12.60
N ASN A 30 30.41 31.63 12.58
CA ASN A 30 30.86 32.96 13.00
C ASN A 30 30.22 34.05 12.15
N LYS A 31 30.10 33.84 10.83
CA LYS A 31 29.43 34.80 9.94
C LYS A 31 27.96 35.00 10.30
N LEU A 32 27.25 33.92 10.65
CA LEU A 32 25.86 34.01 11.10
C LEU A 32 25.74 34.73 12.45
N ASP A 33 26.71 34.52 13.35
CA ASP A 33 26.75 35.20 14.65
C ASP A 33 27.03 36.71 14.51
N GLU A 34 28.03 37.08 13.70
CA GLU A 34 28.36 38.48 13.34
C GLU A 34 27.15 39.22 12.73
N ALA A 35 26.37 38.53 11.89
CA ALA A 35 25.14 39.06 11.31
C ALA A 35 23.94 39.06 12.30
N GLY A 36 24.15 38.67 13.56
CA GLY A 36 23.14 38.66 14.62
C GLY A 36 22.02 37.64 14.41
N ARG A 37 22.29 36.55 13.68
CA ARG A 37 21.29 35.50 13.35
C ARG A 37 21.21 34.42 14.43
N LEU A 38 22.19 34.34 15.31
CA LEU A 38 22.28 33.34 16.38
C LEU A 38 22.06 33.99 17.76
N ASN A 39 21.45 33.23 18.67
CA ASN A 39 21.42 33.54 20.10
C ASN A 39 22.62 32.92 20.82
N ASN A 40 23.16 31.81 20.31
CA ASN A 40 24.33 31.13 20.84
C ASN A 40 25.12 30.40 19.73
N ALA A 41 26.24 30.97 19.29
CA ALA A 41 27.06 30.37 18.23
C ALA A 41 27.60 28.97 18.61
N ALA A 42 27.99 28.75 19.86
CA ALA A 42 28.59 27.49 20.30
C ALA A 42 27.58 26.33 20.25
N ASP A 43 26.34 26.58 20.70
CA ASP A 43 25.27 25.57 20.65
C ASP A 43 24.84 25.28 19.21
N TYR A 44 24.83 26.29 18.35
CA TYR A 44 24.52 26.09 16.93
C TYR A 44 25.62 25.29 16.21
N LYS A 45 26.91 25.61 16.45
CA LYS A 45 28.05 24.82 15.96
C LYS A 45 27.94 23.37 16.38
N LYS A 46 27.64 23.12 17.66
CA LYS A 46 27.47 21.75 18.18
C LYS A 46 26.34 21.00 17.46
N ALA A 47 25.22 21.67 17.17
CA ALA A 47 24.11 21.08 16.44
C ALA A 47 24.48 20.72 14.98
N ILE A 48 25.27 21.56 14.31
CA ILE A 48 25.78 21.28 12.96
C ILE A 48 26.73 20.08 12.97
N LEU A 49 27.70 20.04 13.90
CA LEU A 49 28.64 18.92 14.01
C LEU A 49 27.91 17.60 14.31
N ALA A 50 26.95 17.61 15.23
CA ALA A 50 26.13 16.42 15.53
C ALA A 50 25.33 15.94 14.30
N ARG A 51 24.94 16.85 13.40
CA ARG A 51 24.29 16.49 12.14
C ARG A 51 25.29 15.90 11.14
N GLU A 52 26.48 16.47 11.02
CA GLU A 52 27.56 15.95 10.16
C GLU A 52 28.00 14.55 10.58
N GLU A 53 28.06 14.26 11.88
CA GLU A 53 28.40 12.93 12.43
C GLU A 53 27.45 11.82 11.95
N GLN A 54 26.18 12.16 11.68
CA GLN A 54 25.21 11.18 11.15
C GLN A 54 25.51 10.82 9.69
N SER A 55 25.87 11.83 8.89
CA SER A 55 26.23 11.70 7.49
C SER A 55 26.69 13.07 6.98
N THR A 56 27.75 13.08 6.15
CA THR A 56 28.26 14.29 5.50
C THR A 56 27.17 15.07 4.79
N THR A 57 27.21 16.40 4.87
CA THR A 57 26.33 17.27 4.07
C THR A 57 26.97 17.79 2.78
N GLY A 58 28.18 17.30 2.46
CA GLY A 58 28.79 17.48 1.14
C GLY A 58 28.07 16.63 0.10
N LEU A 59 27.28 17.27 -0.78
CA LEU A 59 26.41 16.59 -1.74
C LEU A 59 27.17 16.02 -2.95
N GLY A 60 28.36 16.56 -3.21
CA GLY A 60 29.12 16.36 -4.46
C GLY A 60 28.98 17.54 -5.43
N ASP A 61 29.65 17.44 -6.57
CA ASP A 61 29.79 18.51 -7.57
C ASP A 61 30.25 19.85 -6.98
N GLY A 62 31.12 19.80 -5.98
CA GLY A 62 31.68 20.98 -5.33
C GLY A 62 30.74 21.72 -4.38
N ILE A 63 29.67 21.08 -3.87
CA ILE A 63 28.66 21.70 -2.99
C ILE A 63 28.57 21.03 -1.61
N ALA A 64 28.46 21.85 -0.56
CA ALA A 64 28.00 21.41 0.76
C ALA A 64 26.86 22.29 1.27
N ILE A 65 25.90 21.66 1.96
CA ILE A 65 24.75 22.35 2.58
C ILE A 65 24.68 22.00 4.07
N PRO A 66 25.57 22.53 4.92
CA PRO A 66 25.54 22.26 6.35
C PRO A 66 24.25 22.81 6.96
N HIS A 67 23.47 22.01 7.68
CA HIS A 67 22.16 22.47 8.18
C HIS A 67 21.83 21.82 9.50
N ALA A 68 21.22 22.59 10.41
CA ALA A 68 20.72 22.07 11.67
C ALA A 68 19.52 22.89 12.15
N LYS A 69 18.60 22.22 12.84
CA LYS A 69 17.57 22.88 13.64
C LYS A 69 18.10 23.07 15.04
N SER A 70 18.05 24.28 15.57
CA SER A 70 18.54 24.58 16.93
C SER A 70 17.79 25.75 17.55
N GLU A 71 17.56 25.69 18.86
CA GLU A 71 17.07 26.82 19.67
C GLU A 71 18.07 27.98 19.71
N ALA A 72 19.33 27.69 19.38
CA ALA A 72 20.40 28.65 19.29
C ALA A 72 20.26 29.62 18.09
N VAL A 73 19.32 29.39 17.17
CA VAL A 73 19.05 30.27 16.02
C VAL A 73 18.01 31.33 16.42
N LYS A 74 18.41 32.60 16.34
CA LYS A 74 17.55 33.76 16.60
C LYS A 74 16.64 34.07 15.43
N THR A 75 17.23 34.16 14.24
CA THR A 75 16.54 34.48 12.99
C THR A 75 16.93 33.43 11.95
N PRO A 76 15.98 32.70 11.34
CA PRO A 76 16.29 31.77 10.26
C PRO A 76 17.07 32.47 9.15
N SER A 77 18.17 31.87 8.69
CA SER A 77 19.07 32.51 7.73
C SER A 77 19.91 31.48 6.98
N ILE A 78 20.44 31.89 5.83
CA ILE A 78 21.43 31.12 5.07
C ILE A 78 22.73 31.92 5.07
N ALA A 79 23.83 31.28 5.45
CA ALA A 79 25.17 31.77 5.16
C ALA A 79 25.70 31.11 3.89
N PHE A 80 26.16 31.94 2.95
CA PHE A 80 26.83 31.46 1.74
C PHE A 80 28.33 31.66 1.88
N GLY A 81 29.08 30.64 1.53
CA GLY A 81 30.53 30.66 1.48
C GLY A 81 31.05 30.16 0.13
N ARG A 82 32.09 30.80 -0.38
CA ARG A 82 32.84 30.32 -1.54
C ARG A 82 34.32 30.14 -1.21
N SER A 83 34.86 28.99 -1.60
CA SER A 83 36.30 28.69 -1.59
C SER A 83 36.81 28.54 -3.02
N ASP A 84 37.71 29.42 -3.44
CA ASP A 84 38.26 29.41 -4.81
C ASP A 84 39.15 28.18 -5.05
N SER A 85 39.94 27.77 -4.05
CA SER A 85 40.78 26.57 -4.14
C SER A 85 39.99 25.27 -3.96
N GLY A 86 38.79 25.37 -3.40
CA GLY A 86 38.08 24.23 -2.83
C GLY A 86 38.74 23.75 -1.54
N LEU A 87 37.99 23.01 -0.74
CA LEU A 87 38.51 22.33 0.47
C LEU A 87 37.90 20.94 0.62
N ASP A 88 38.58 20.09 1.39
CA ASP A 88 38.07 18.76 1.72
C ASP A 88 36.98 18.87 2.79
N TYR A 89 35.72 18.74 2.33
CA TYR A 89 34.53 18.69 3.17
C TYR A 89 34.01 17.26 3.30
N GLU A 90 34.80 16.24 2.94
CA GLU A 90 34.37 14.84 2.93
C GLU A 90 33.08 14.66 2.11
N ALA A 91 33.03 15.23 0.91
CA ALA A 91 31.87 15.15 0.03
C ALA A 91 31.61 13.69 -0.44
N LEU A 92 30.35 13.37 -0.74
CA LEU A 92 29.95 12.00 -1.12
C LEU A 92 30.66 11.46 -2.39
N ASP A 93 31.12 12.35 -3.28
CA ASP A 93 31.85 12.02 -4.50
C ASP A 93 33.38 12.10 -4.33
N GLY A 94 33.86 12.47 -3.13
CA GLY A 94 35.28 12.68 -2.83
C GLY A 94 35.92 13.89 -3.51
N GLN A 95 35.14 14.77 -4.16
CA GLN A 95 35.68 15.96 -4.83
C GLN A 95 35.79 17.15 -3.86
N PRO A 96 36.71 18.10 -4.11
CA PRO A 96 36.80 19.33 -3.33
C PRO A 96 35.50 20.14 -3.38
N THR A 97 35.10 20.70 -2.24
CA THR A 97 33.90 21.55 -2.13
C THR A 97 34.27 23.03 -2.27
N HIS A 98 33.54 23.73 -3.14
CA HIS A 98 33.76 25.15 -3.44
C HIS A 98 32.62 26.04 -2.95
N LEU A 99 31.38 25.56 -2.96
CA LEU A 99 30.19 26.33 -2.60
C LEU A 99 29.56 25.77 -1.33
N PHE A 100 29.35 26.63 -0.35
CA PHE A 100 28.81 26.28 0.96
C PHE A 100 27.53 27.06 1.21
N PHE A 101 26.47 26.36 1.59
CA PHE A 101 25.20 26.97 1.98
C PHE A 101 24.79 26.49 3.36
N MET A 102 25.27 27.17 4.40
CA MET A 102 24.90 26.83 5.76
C MET A 102 23.50 27.35 6.08
N ILE A 103 22.58 26.47 6.44
CA ILE A 103 21.19 26.84 6.72
C ILE A 103 20.91 26.77 8.22
N ALA A 104 20.71 27.93 8.84
CA ALA A 104 20.32 28.09 10.22
C ALA A 104 18.80 28.11 10.37
N ALA A 105 18.25 27.08 11.01
CA ALA A 105 16.83 26.97 11.30
C ALA A 105 16.57 26.96 12.80
N SER A 106 15.55 27.71 13.24
CA SER A 106 15.08 27.65 14.62
C SER A 106 14.42 26.29 14.91
N ALA A 107 14.43 25.85 16.17
CA ALA A 107 13.85 24.56 16.57
C ALA A 107 12.35 24.41 16.19
N GLY A 108 11.60 25.52 16.17
CA GLY A 108 10.21 25.59 15.72
C GLY A 108 10.01 25.82 14.22
N ALA A 109 11.08 25.87 13.41
CA ALA A 109 10.97 26.08 11.97
C ALA A 109 10.35 24.86 11.27
N ASN A 110 9.18 25.10 10.68
CA ASN A 110 8.34 24.17 9.91
C ASN A 110 8.96 23.76 8.55
N GLU A 111 8.21 23.02 7.74
CA GLU A 111 8.54 22.59 6.36
C GLU A 111 9.14 23.68 5.45
N ALA A 112 8.94 24.97 5.74
CA ALA A 112 9.53 26.06 4.99
C ALA A 112 11.06 25.97 4.87
N HIS A 113 11.76 25.46 5.90
CA HIS A 113 13.19 25.21 5.84
C HIS A 113 13.54 24.01 4.93
N LEU A 114 12.75 22.93 4.99
CA LEU A 114 12.94 21.77 4.10
C LEU A 114 12.60 22.11 2.64
N ALA A 115 11.59 22.95 2.40
CA ALA A 115 11.26 23.47 1.08
C ALA A 115 12.35 24.42 0.57
N THR A 116 12.94 25.24 1.45
CA THR A 116 14.11 26.08 1.10
C THR A 116 15.31 25.22 0.76
N LEU A 117 15.59 24.19 1.56
CA LEU A 117 16.67 23.23 1.30
C LEU A 117 16.43 22.50 -0.01
N SER A 118 15.24 21.95 -0.23
CA SER A 118 14.87 21.26 -1.47
C SER A 118 15.03 22.18 -2.68
N ARG A 119 14.49 23.40 -2.62
CA ARG A 119 14.59 24.37 -3.72
C ARG A 119 16.03 24.80 -3.98
N LEU A 120 16.79 25.10 -2.93
CA LEU A 120 18.21 25.44 -3.05
C LEU A 120 19.00 24.28 -3.64
N SER A 121 18.75 23.05 -3.20
CA SER A 121 19.35 21.85 -3.80
C SER A 121 18.99 21.71 -5.28
N THR A 122 17.74 21.94 -5.67
CA THR A 122 17.31 21.95 -7.08
C THR A 122 18.06 23.02 -7.89
N PHE A 123 18.22 24.23 -7.34
CA PHE A 123 18.99 25.29 -8.01
C PHE A 123 20.44 24.90 -8.20
N LEU A 124 21.04 24.30 -7.18
CA LEU A 124 22.43 23.87 -7.17
C LEU A 124 22.71 22.65 -8.06
N MET A 125 21.69 21.93 -8.53
CA MET A 125 21.83 20.92 -9.58
C MET A 125 22.01 21.54 -10.98
N ASP A 126 21.69 22.84 -11.15
CA ASP A 126 21.90 23.55 -12.40
C ASP A 126 23.36 24.03 -12.50
N GLU A 127 24.09 23.48 -13.47
CA GLU A 127 25.49 23.80 -13.71
C GLU A 127 25.73 25.27 -14.05
N ALA A 128 24.84 25.90 -14.83
CA ALA A 128 24.95 27.31 -15.18
C ALA A 128 24.75 28.20 -13.95
N PHE A 129 23.83 27.81 -13.06
CA PHE A 129 23.64 28.50 -11.79
C PHE A 129 24.88 28.37 -10.88
N ARG A 130 25.43 27.17 -10.70
CA ARG A 130 26.68 26.97 -9.93
C ARG A 130 27.82 27.81 -10.48
N LYS A 131 27.99 27.83 -11.80
CA LYS A 131 29.02 28.64 -12.47
C LYS A 131 28.84 30.13 -12.20
N SER A 132 27.60 30.63 -12.23
CA SER A 132 27.32 32.03 -11.89
C SER A 132 27.72 32.41 -10.46
N LEU A 133 27.56 31.48 -9.51
CA LEU A 133 27.99 31.67 -8.12
C LEU A 133 29.51 31.63 -7.96
N LEU A 134 30.19 30.75 -8.71
CA LEU A 134 31.65 30.67 -8.72
C LEU A 134 32.28 31.93 -9.34
N GLU A 135 31.66 32.52 -10.36
CA GLU A 135 32.17 33.71 -11.07
C GLU A 135 31.74 35.04 -10.43
N ALA A 136 30.87 35.01 -9.41
CA ALA A 136 30.36 36.19 -8.73
C ALA A 136 31.49 37.05 -8.14
N LYS A 137 31.50 38.37 -8.40
CA LYS A 137 32.58 39.27 -7.95
C LYS A 137 32.22 40.04 -6.68
N SER A 138 30.94 40.05 -6.32
CA SER A 138 30.41 40.77 -5.17
C SER A 138 29.25 40.02 -4.50
N GLU A 139 28.94 40.38 -3.26
CA GLU A 139 27.79 39.85 -2.52
C GLU A 139 26.47 40.15 -3.26
N ALA A 140 26.43 41.27 -3.97
CA ALA A 140 25.27 41.65 -4.79
C ALA A 140 25.08 40.71 -5.98
N ASP A 141 26.15 40.22 -6.60
CA ASP A 141 26.08 39.28 -7.72
C ASP A 141 25.51 37.94 -7.27
N VAL A 142 25.89 37.46 -6.09
CA VAL A 142 25.35 36.21 -5.50
C VAL A 142 23.84 36.33 -5.25
N VAL A 143 23.40 37.43 -4.65
CA VAL A 143 21.97 37.68 -4.41
C VAL A 143 21.21 37.78 -5.73
N ALA A 144 21.75 38.50 -6.71
CA ALA A 144 21.14 38.64 -8.03
C ALA A 144 21.00 37.30 -8.77
N ALA A 145 22.03 36.44 -8.70
CA ALA A 145 21.97 35.10 -9.27
C ALA A 145 20.84 34.26 -8.66
N ILE A 146 20.70 34.30 -7.33
CA ILE A 146 19.62 33.60 -6.61
C ILE A 146 18.25 34.14 -7.01
N ASP A 147 18.07 35.46 -7.02
CA ASP A 147 16.79 36.08 -7.37
C ASP A 147 16.39 35.78 -8.82
N GLN A 148 17.33 35.80 -9.76
CA GLN A 148 17.09 35.42 -11.14
C GLN A 148 16.63 33.97 -11.24
N LYS A 149 17.32 33.05 -10.54
CA LYS A 149 16.97 31.63 -10.57
C LYS A 149 15.60 31.36 -9.96
N GLU A 150 15.26 32.11 -8.93
CA GLU A 150 13.98 32.04 -8.25
C GLU A 150 12.83 32.56 -9.12
N ALA A 151 13.05 33.62 -9.90
CA ALA A 151 12.08 34.10 -10.89
C ALA A 151 11.86 33.07 -12.02
N GLU A 152 12.95 32.48 -12.55
CA GLU A 152 12.86 31.43 -13.56
C GLU A 152 12.02 30.23 -13.11
N GLN A 153 12.09 29.83 -11.83
CA GLN A 153 11.30 28.71 -11.32
C GLN A 153 9.81 29.05 -11.16
N LEU A 154 9.48 30.26 -10.68
CA LEU A 154 8.09 30.69 -10.52
C LEU A 154 7.35 30.76 -11.86
N ASP A 155 8.03 31.27 -12.90
CA ASP A 155 7.47 31.31 -14.26
C ASP A 155 7.25 29.90 -14.85
N LYS A 156 8.10 28.92 -14.49
CA LYS A 156 7.94 27.52 -14.89
C LYS A 156 6.71 26.88 -14.21
N GLU A 157 6.49 27.12 -12.92
CA GLU A 157 5.36 26.57 -12.16
C GLU A 157 4.00 27.12 -12.65
N GLU A 158 3.94 28.36 -13.12
CA GLU A 158 2.73 28.93 -13.72
C GLU A 158 2.46 28.38 -15.13
N ALA A 159 3.50 28.17 -15.94
CA ALA A 159 3.38 27.56 -17.26
C ALA A 159 2.94 26.08 -17.22
N GLU A 160 3.26 25.36 -16.13
CA GLU A 160 2.90 23.94 -15.94
C GLU A 160 1.43 23.68 -15.55
N LYS A 161 0.67 24.72 -15.17
CA LYS A 161 -0.77 24.59 -14.81
C LYS A 161 -1.72 24.61 -16.00
N VAL A 162 -1.21 24.83 -17.22
CA VAL A 162 -2.01 24.79 -18.44
C VAL A 162 -1.94 23.37 -19.03
N PRO A 163 -3.07 22.64 -19.14
CA PRO A 163 -3.05 21.29 -19.73
C PRO A 163 -2.54 21.37 -21.17
N ALA A 164 -1.58 20.51 -21.52
CA ALA A 164 -1.09 20.39 -22.88
C ALA A 164 -2.23 19.97 -23.81
N LYS A 165 -2.45 20.73 -24.88
CA LYS A 165 -3.55 20.53 -25.83
C LYS A 165 -3.53 19.18 -26.56
N ASP A 166 -2.39 18.48 -26.55
CA ASP A 166 -2.12 17.27 -27.36
C ASP A 166 -1.57 16.06 -26.56
N GLY A 167 -1.69 16.06 -25.22
CA GLY A 167 -1.20 14.96 -24.36
C GLY A 167 0.24 15.12 -23.85
N TYR A 168 0.79 14.07 -23.23
CA TYR A 168 2.16 14.04 -22.67
C TYR A 168 3.02 12.99 -23.39
N ASP A 169 4.26 13.32 -23.75
CA ASP A 169 5.19 12.40 -24.40
C ASP A 169 5.62 11.27 -23.45
N LEU A 170 5.91 11.63 -22.20
CA LEU A 170 6.31 10.71 -21.13
C LEU A 170 5.37 10.80 -19.93
N LEU A 171 5.24 9.70 -19.22
CA LEU A 171 4.64 9.69 -17.88
C LEU A 171 5.65 9.19 -16.86
N ALA A 172 5.52 9.65 -15.62
CA ALA A 172 6.27 9.08 -14.52
C ALA A 172 5.45 8.90 -13.24
N VAL A 173 5.88 7.96 -12.41
CA VAL A 173 5.38 7.77 -11.05
C VAL A 173 6.58 7.77 -10.10
N THR A 174 6.51 8.57 -9.05
CA THR A 174 7.56 8.65 -8.04
C THR A 174 7.02 8.27 -6.67
N GLY A 175 7.80 7.58 -5.85
CA GLY A 175 7.32 7.15 -4.54
C GLY A 175 8.43 6.68 -3.60
N CYS A 176 8.36 7.09 -2.33
CA CYS A 176 9.32 6.72 -1.29
C CYS A 176 8.53 6.33 -0.03
N PRO A 177 8.98 5.36 0.79
CA PRO A 177 8.23 4.92 1.97
C PRO A 177 7.86 6.07 2.92
N THR A 178 8.76 7.03 3.13
CA THR A 178 8.52 8.23 3.93
C THR A 178 7.75 9.30 3.16
N GLY A 179 7.91 9.36 1.84
CA GLY A 179 7.10 10.21 0.95
C GLY A 179 7.29 11.71 1.14
N ILE A 180 8.45 12.15 1.66
CA ILE A 180 8.73 13.55 2.01
C ILE A 180 9.73 14.21 1.05
N ALA A 181 10.94 13.67 0.87
CA ALA A 181 11.99 14.33 0.08
C ALA A 181 12.19 13.64 -1.27
N HIS A 182 12.65 12.38 -1.26
CA HIS A 182 13.03 11.68 -2.49
C HIS A 182 11.90 11.55 -3.53
N THR A 183 10.64 11.45 -3.09
CA THR A 183 9.48 11.43 -4.01
C THR A 183 9.39 12.69 -4.85
N PHE A 184 9.42 13.87 -4.21
CA PHE A 184 9.29 15.14 -4.91
C PHE A 184 10.58 15.50 -5.67
N MET A 185 11.75 15.22 -5.09
CA MET A 185 13.04 15.42 -5.78
C MET A 185 13.14 14.62 -7.08
N ALA A 186 12.71 13.35 -7.06
CA ALA A 186 12.70 12.53 -8.27
C ALA A 186 11.71 13.08 -9.30
N ALA A 187 10.56 13.59 -8.85
CA ALA A 187 9.55 14.16 -9.74
C ALA A 187 10.06 15.43 -10.43
N ASP A 188 10.65 16.34 -9.66
CA ASP A 188 11.22 17.58 -10.19
C ASP A 188 12.39 17.31 -11.14
N ALA A 189 13.30 16.39 -10.77
CA ALA A 189 14.40 16.01 -11.63
C ALA A 189 13.92 15.47 -12.99
N LEU A 190 12.95 14.54 -12.99
CA LEU A 190 12.38 13.97 -14.22
C LEU A 190 11.69 15.03 -15.08
N LYS A 191 10.97 15.97 -14.47
CA LYS A 191 10.35 17.12 -15.18
C LYS A 191 11.39 18.01 -15.83
N ASP A 192 12.41 18.40 -15.07
CA ASP A 192 13.46 19.29 -15.56
C ASP A 192 14.24 18.67 -16.72
N GLU A 193 14.57 17.37 -16.64
CA GLU A 193 15.30 16.68 -17.70
C GLU A 193 14.45 16.47 -18.96
N ALA A 194 13.18 16.06 -18.82
CA ALA A 194 12.27 15.97 -19.96
C ALA A 194 12.15 17.32 -20.69
N LYS A 195 12.03 18.41 -19.94
CA LYS A 195 11.97 19.78 -20.47
C LYS A 195 13.25 20.17 -21.22
N LYS A 196 14.43 19.87 -20.67
CA LYS A 196 15.73 20.10 -21.36
C LYS A 196 15.79 19.37 -22.71
N GLN A 197 15.13 18.23 -22.82
CA GLN A 197 15.09 17.42 -24.03
C GLN A 197 13.90 17.72 -24.97
N GLY A 198 13.11 18.76 -24.65
CA GLY A 198 11.95 19.17 -25.44
C GLY A 198 10.76 18.22 -25.36
N LEU A 199 10.67 17.41 -24.30
CA LEU A 199 9.58 16.46 -24.06
C LEU A 199 8.60 17.01 -23.01
N THR A 200 7.32 16.70 -23.20
CA THR A 200 6.26 16.92 -22.21
C THR A 200 6.15 15.70 -21.29
N ILE A 201 6.10 15.94 -19.98
CA ILE A 201 5.98 14.86 -18.98
C ILE A 201 4.97 15.21 -17.90
N LYS A 202 4.18 14.21 -17.49
CA LYS A 202 3.36 14.28 -16.26
C LYS A 202 3.91 13.31 -15.23
N VAL A 203 4.02 13.77 -13.98
CA VAL A 203 4.55 12.95 -12.88
C VAL A 203 3.52 12.83 -11.77
N GLU A 204 3.09 11.60 -11.49
CA GLU A 204 2.31 11.26 -10.30
C GLU A 204 3.24 11.09 -9.10
N THR A 205 2.87 11.68 -7.96
CA THR A 205 3.67 11.61 -6.72
C THR A 205 2.93 10.82 -5.65
N ASN A 206 3.55 9.74 -5.18
CA ASN A 206 3.01 8.86 -4.13
C ASN A 206 3.73 9.16 -2.81
N GLY A 207 3.36 10.28 -2.20
CA GLY A 207 4.00 10.85 -1.00
C GLY A 207 3.24 10.56 0.31
N SER A 208 3.73 11.14 1.42
CA SER A 208 3.13 10.99 2.76
C SER A 208 1.71 11.54 2.85
N GLY A 209 1.41 12.56 2.05
CA GLY A 209 0.08 13.16 1.92
C GLY A 209 -0.90 12.38 1.05
N GLY A 210 -0.51 11.22 0.51
CA GLY A 210 -1.28 10.45 -0.46
C GLY A 210 -0.81 10.69 -1.90
N VAL A 211 -1.56 10.13 -2.85
CA VAL A 211 -1.30 10.27 -4.30
C VAL A 211 -1.70 11.67 -4.75
N LYS A 212 -0.82 12.36 -5.47
CA LYS A 212 -1.12 13.62 -6.16
C LYS A 212 -0.84 13.51 -7.65
N ASP A 213 -1.57 14.29 -8.44
CA ASP A 213 -1.44 14.37 -9.90
C ASP A 213 -1.58 13.01 -10.59
N GLN A 214 -2.53 12.19 -10.09
CA GLN A 214 -2.75 10.82 -10.54
C GLN A 214 -2.88 10.70 -12.06
N LEU A 215 -2.18 9.72 -12.63
CA LEU A 215 -2.23 9.43 -14.07
C LEU A 215 -3.60 8.82 -14.44
N THR A 216 -4.20 9.33 -15.51
CA THR A 216 -5.49 8.85 -16.04
C THR A 216 -5.30 7.68 -17.02
N PRO A 217 -6.32 6.83 -17.23
CA PRO A 217 -6.23 5.74 -18.20
C PRO A 217 -5.90 6.20 -19.63
N GLU A 218 -6.47 7.33 -20.06
CA GLU A 218 -6.23 7.92 -21.38
C GLU A 218 -4.78 8.41 -21.54
N GLU A 219 -4.22 9.03 -20.49
CA GLU A 219 -2.79 9.41 -20.49
C GLU A 219 -1.91 8.15 -20.59
N ILE A 220 -2.20 7.12 -19.79
CA ILE A 220 -1.45 5.85 -19.80
C ILE A 220 -1.54 5.15 -21.15
N GLU A 221 -2.70 5.23 -21.81
CA GLU A 221 -2.91 4.62 -23.11
C GLU A 221 -2.03 5.27 -24.19
N ASN A 222 -1.94 6.59 -24.17
CA ASN A 222 -1.23 7.39 -25.18
C ASN A 222 0.26 7.60 -24.89
N ALA A 223 0.74 7.23 -23.69
CA ALA A 223 2.12 7.42 -23.31
C ALA A 223 3.10 6.59 -24.17
N GLN A 224 4.20 7.23 -24.61
CA GLN A 224 5.27 6.56 -25.34
C GLN A 224 6.04 5.57 -24.44
N ALA A 225 6.32 6.00 -23.21
CA ALA A 225 6.96 5.21 -22.16
C ALA A 225 6.62 5.79 -20.78
N ILE A 226 6.70 4.93 -19.75
CA ILE A 226 6.35 5.26 -18.37
C ILE A 226 7.56 4.98 -17.47
N ILE A 227 8.00 5.98 -16.70
CA ILE A 227 9.10 5.86 -15.74
C ILE A 227 8.52 5.70 -14.34
N VAL A 228 8.67 4.52 -13.75
CA VAL A 228 8.30 4.26 -12.35
C VAL A 228 9.56 4.30 -11.50
N ALA A 229 9.81 5.45 -10.87
CA ALA A 229 10.91 5.67 -9.93
C ALA A 229 10.39 5.57 -8.49
N ALA A 230 10.22 4.35 -7.99
CA ALA A 230 9.59 4.12 -6.71
C ALA A 230 10.32 3.08 -5.83
N SER A 231 10.41 3.39 -4.53
CA SER A 231 10.85 2.47 -3.48
C SER A 231 9.70 2.14 -2.51
N THR A 232 8.46 2.28 -2.99
CA THR A 232 7.22 1.97 -2.28
C THR A 232 6.28 1.27 -3.25
N LYS A 233 5.22 0.62 -2.74
CA LYS A 233 4.24 -0.07 -3.57
C LYS A 233 3.48 0.95 -4.43
N VAL A 234 3.54 0.76 -5.76
CA VAL A 234 2.79 1.52 -6.77
C VAL A 234 1.80 0.58 -7.46
N ALA A 235 0.65 1.08 -7.88
CA ALA A 235 -0.29 0.30 -8.68
C ALA A 235 0.30 0.09 -10.10
N MET A 236 0.94 -1.06 -10.31
CA MET A 236 1.65 -1.40 -11.56
C MET A 236 0.74 -2.04 -12.61
N ASP A 237 -0.34 -2.71 -12.20
CA ASP A 237 -1.21 -3.46 -13.11
C ASP A 237 -1.87 -2.57 -14.19
N ARG A 238 -2.09 -1.29 -13.89
CA ARG A 238 -2.60 -0.30 -14.86
C ARG A 238 -1.63 -0.01 -16.00
N PHE A 239 -0.37 -0.44 -15.89
CA PHE A 239 0.66 -0.28 -16.93
C PHE A 239 0.90 -1.57 -17.72
N ALA A 240 0.08 -2.62 -17.54
CA ALA A 240 0.20 -3.87 -18.28
C ALA A 240 0.12 -3.62 -19.80
N GLY A 241 1.09 -4.17 -20.54
CA GLY A 241 1.21 -3.99 -21.99
C GLY A 241 1.85 -2.67 -22.41
N LYS A 242 2.24 -1.79 -21.48
CA LYS A 242 2.96 -0.54 -21.77
C LYS A 242 4.46 -0.70 -21.61
N LYS A 243 5.21 0.22 -22.22
CA LYS A 243 6.67 0.34 -22.05
C LYS A 243 6.97 0.99 -20.70
N VAL A 244 7.51 0.23 -19.77
CA VAL A 244 7.75 0.70 -18.40
C VAL A 244 9.22 0.52 -18.01
N ILE A 245 9.81 1.58 -17.46
CA ILE A 245 11.10 1.54 -16.78
C ILE A 245 10.82 1.55 -15.28
N GLU A 246 11.25 0.52 -14.55
CA GLU A 246 11.06 0.43 -13.10
C GLU A 246 12.42 0.52 -12.40
N VAL A 247 12.58 1.53 -11.55
CA VAL A 247 13.82 1.79 -10.80
C VAL A 247 13.53 2.30 -9.39
N PRO A 248 14.49 2.20 -8.46
CA PRO A 248 14.38 2.85 -7.15
C PRO A 248 14.17 4.37 -7.27
N VAL A 249 13.49 4.99 -6.30
CA VAL A 249 13.20 6.43 -6.33
C VAL A 249 14.48 7.30 -6.39
N THR A 250 15.59 6.81 -5.84
CA THR A 250 16.90 7.48 -5.88
C THR A 250 17.47 7.59 -7.29
N ASP A 251 17.13 6.65 -8.17
CA ASP A 251 17.61 6.64 -9.56
C ASP A 251 16.88 7.71 -10.39
N GLY A 252 15.62 8.02 -10.05
CA GLY A 252 14.90 9.17 -10.60
C GLY A 252 15.57 10.52 -10.31
N ILE A 253 16.50 10.57 -9.36
CA ILE A 253 17.29 11.76 -8.99
C ILE A 253 18.69 11.70 -9.61
N ARG A 254 19.36 10.54 -9.55
CA ARG A 254 20.78 10.41 -9.92
C ARG A 254 21.01 10.02 -11.38
N ARG A 255 20.07 9.29 -11.97
CA ARG A 255 20.15 8.70 -13.31
C ARG A 255 19.08 9.27 -14.24
N THR A 256 18.55 10.45 -13.90
CA THR A 256 17.40 11.07 -14.57
C THR A 256 17.57 11.16 -16.09
N LYS A 257 18.75 11.62 -16.55
CA LYS A 257 19.07 11.71 -17.98
C LYS A 257 19.03 10.36 -18.69
N GLU A 258 19.65 9.35 -18.09
CA GLU A 258 19.65 7.98 -18.61
C GLU A 258 18.22 7.43 -18.72
N LEU A 259 17.38 7.67 -17.72
CA LEU A 259 15.99 7.22 -17.70
C LEU A 259 15.15 7.90 -18.77
N VAL A 260 15.30 9.22 -18.95
CA VAL A 260 14.59 9.98 -19.99
C VAL A 260 15.08 9.60 -21.39
N ASP A 261 16.39 9.44 -21.57
CA ASP A 261 16.99 8.98 -22.84
C ASP A 261 16.49 7.58 -23.21
N GLN A 262 16.47 6.66 -22.24
CA GLN A 262 15.96 5.31 -22.43
C GLN A 262 14.48 5.33 -22.79
N ALA A 263 13.67 6.11 -22.08
CA ALA A 263 12.23 6.26 -22.34
C ALA A 263 11.98 6.82 -23.75
N LYS A 264 12.73 7.84 -24.15
CA LYS A 264 12.67 8.49 -25.48
C LYS A 264 13.09 7.56 -26.61
N SER A 265 14.13 6.76 -26.40
CA SER A 265 14.63 5.81 -27.41
C SER A 265 13.61 4.72 -27.75
N GLY A 266 12.64 4.48 -26.87
CA GLY A 266 11.68 3.39 -26.98
C GLY A 266 12.26 1.99 -26.73
N ASN A 267 13.56 1.89 -26.37
CA ASN A 267 14.23 0.67 -25.95
C ASN A 267 13.90 0.35 -24.47
N VAL A 268 12.61 0.11 -24.24
CA VAL A 268 12.03 -0.12 -22.93
C VAL A 268 11.27 -1.44 -22.96
N PRO A 269 11.47 -2.33 -21.97
CA PRO A 269 10.72 -3.57 -21.89
C PRO A 269 9.22 -3.29 -21.75
N VAL A 270 8.41 -4.13 -22.41
CA VAL A 270 6.96 -4.11 -22.21
C VAL A 270 6.67 -4.81 -20.88
N TYR A 271 5.99 -4.11 -19.99
CA TYR A 271 5.58 -4.65 -18.71
C TYR A 271 4.46 -5.66 -18.92
N GLN A 272 4.78 -6.95 -18.73
CA GLN A 272 3.78 -8.01 -18.65
C GLN A 272 3.30 -8.03 -17.20
N GLY A 273 2.13 -7.45 -16.94
CA GLY A 273 1.52 -7.49 -15.61
C GLY A 273 1.46 -8.92 -15.07
N SER A 274 1.54 -9.10 -13.75
CA SER A 274 1.22 -10.39 -13.15
C SER A 274 -0.20 -10.76 -13.57
N GLY A 275 -0.39 -11.92 -14.21
CA GLY A 275 -1.67 -12.37 -14.79
C GLY A 275 -2.78 -12.66 -13.78
N GLY A 276 -3.05 -11.74 -12.86
CA GLY A 276 -4.07 -11.81 -11.84
C GLY A 276 -4.65 -10.41 -11.60
N SER A 277 -5.94 -10.27 -11.89
CA SER A 277 -6.75 -9.05 -11.76
C SER A 277 -6.58 -8.05 -12.91
N LYS A 278 -7.54 -8.08 -13.84
CA LYS A 278 -7.97 -6.85 -14.52
C LYS A 278 -8.25 -5.82 -13.43
N GLY A 279 -7.39 -4.81 -13.31
CA GLY A 279 -7.68 -3.61 -12.57
C GLY A 279 -8.85 -2.92 -13.26
N ASP A 280 -10.05 -3.17 -12.76
CA ASP A 280 -11.27 -2.47 -13.17
C ASP A 280 -11.24 -1.07 -12.56
N ASP A 281 -10.32 -0.24 -13.05
CA ASP A 281 -10.31 1.22 -12.85
C ASP A 281 -10.83 1.90 -14.12
N ASN A 282 -11.92 1.35 -14.66
CA ASN A 282 -12.85 2.18 -15.41
C ASN A 282 -13.41 3.19 -14.41
N GLN A 283 -12.95 4.44 -14.51
CA GLN A 283 -13.70 5.59 -13.99
C GLN A 283 -15.02 5.71 -14.77
N GLU A 284 -15.94 4.78 -14.54
CA GLU A 284 -17.35 5.06 -14.76
C GLU A 284 -17.78 6.01 -13.63
N LYS A 285 -17.89 7.30 -13.98
CA LYS A 285 -18.85 8.19 -13.34
C LYS A 285 -20.25 7.58 -13.52
N GLY A 286 -20.62 6.61 -12.68
CA GLY A 286 -21.90 5.92 -12.86
C GLY A 286 -22.14 4.68 -11.99
N LYS A 287 -22.44 4.90 -10.70
CA LYS A 287 -23.29 4.10 -9.76
C LYS A 287 -22.57 3.88 -8.43
N ALA A 288 -23.20 4.34 -7.35
CA ALA A 288 -22.74 4.30 -5.97
C ALA A 288 -22.35 2.90 -5.41
N GLY A 289 -22.53 1.81 -6.19
CA GLY A 289 -22.22 0.44 -5.75
C GLY A 289 -20.77 -0.02 -5.95
N GLY A 290 -20.01 0.55 -6.90
CA GLY A 290 -18.65 0.07 -7.21
C GLY A 290 -17.59 0.41 -6.14
N GLY A 291 -17.70 1.61 -5.55
CA GLY A 291 -16.72 2.08 -4.54
C GLY A 291 -16.80 1.30 -3.22
N PHE A 292 -18.00 1.08 -2.69
CA PHE A 292 -18.20 0.34 -1.44
C PHE A 292 -17.61 -1.07 -1.52
N TYR A 293 -17.90 -1.77 -2.62
CA TYR A 293 -17.39 -3.12 -2.86
C TYR A 293 -15.86 -3.15 -2.94
N LYS A 294 -15.24 -2.20 -3.66
CA LYS A 294 -13.77 -2.06 -3.73
C LYS A 294 -13.14 -1.92 -2.34
N HIS A 295 -13.71 -1.05 -1.49
CA HIS A 295 -13.22 -0.84 -0.13
C HIS A 295 -13.35 -2.09 0.73
N LEU A 296 -14.51 -2.72 0.69
CA LEU A 296 -14.79 -3.96 1.41
C LEU A 296 -13.80 -5.07 1.01
N MET A 297 -13.60 -5.27 -0.29
CA MET A 297 -12.71 -6.30 -0.80
C MET A 297 -11.23 -6.05 -0.49
N ASN A 298 -10.81 -4.79 -0.39
CA ASN A 298 -9.45 -4.48 0.07
C ASN A 298 -9.27 -4.91 1.52
N GLY A 299 -10.24 -4.63 2.40
CA GLY A 299 -10.26 -5.14 3.76
C GLY A 299 -10.19 -6.67 3.82
N VAL A 300 -11.11 -7.34 3.14
CA VAL A 300 -11.18 -8.81 3.09
C VAL A 300 -9.86 -9.42 2.62
N SER A 301 -9.28 -8.91 1.54
CA SER A 301 -8.06 -9.49 0.97
C SER A 301 -6.85 -9.35 1.89
N ASN A 302 -6.76 -8.28 2.69
CA ASN A 302 -5.65 -8.09 3.63
C ASN A 302 -5.86 -8.80 4.97
N MET A 303 -7.09 -9.14 5.37
CA MET A 303 -7.31 -9.99 6.55
C MET A 303 -7.07 -11.48 6.27
N LEU A 304 -7.27 -11.96 5.04
CA LEU A 304 -7.18 -13.38 4.69
C LEU A 304 -5.87 -14.06 5.12
N PRO A 305 -4.67 -13.47 4.95
CA PRO A 305 -3.43 -14.10 5.40
C PRO A 305 -3.41 -14.40 6.91
N PHE A 306 -4.03 -13.55 7.73
CA PHE A 306 -4.14 -13.74 9.18
C PHE A 306 -5.11 -14.88 9.52
N VAL A 307 -6.24 -14.93 8.79
CA VAL A 307 -7.25 -15.98 8.96
C VAL A 307 -6.72 -17.34 8.54
N VAL A 308 -6.05 -17.44 7.38
CA VAL A 308 -5.49 -18.69 6.86
C VAL A 308 -4.33 -19.18 7.74
N GLY A 309 -3.36 -18.30 8.02
CA GLY A 309 -2.23 -18.65 8.87
C GLY A 309 -2.66 -19.01 10.28
N GLY A 310 -3.50 -18.18 10.91
CA GLY A 310 -4.05 -18.43 12.23
C GLY A 310 -4.91 -19.70 12.28
N GLY A 311 -5.76 -19.89 11.27
CA GLY A 311 -6.63 -21.06 11.15
C GLY A 311 -5.89 -22.38 11.05
N ILE A 312 -4.82 -22.44 10.27
CA ILE A 312 -3.98 -23.64 10.17
C ILE A 312 -3.29 -23.93 11.51
N LEU A 313 -2.81 -22.91 12.22
CA LEU A 313 -2.16 -23.10 13.52
C LEU A 313 -3.17 -23.55 14.60
N ILE A 314 -4.38 -23.00 14.60
CA ILE A 314 -5.50 -23.49 15.42
C ILE A 314 -5.82 -24.95 15.05
N ALA A 315 -5.82 -25.29 13.76
CA ALA A 315 -6.09 -26.67 13.35
C ALA A 315 -5.02 -27.64 13.87
N LEU A 316 -3.75 -27.26 13.74
CA LEU A 316 -2.61 -28.04 14.21
C LEU A 316 -2.58 -28.16 15.73
N SER A 317 -2.97 -27.13 16.48
CA SER A 317 -3.03 -27.21 17.94
C SER A 317 -3.97 -28.33 18.38
N PHE A 318 -5.17 -28.39 17.81
CA PHE A 318 -6.13 -29.45 18.14
C PHE A 318 -5.67 -30.84 17.68
N LEU A 319 -4.94 -30.96 16.55
CA LEU A 319 -4.39 -32.24 16.10
C LEU A 319 -3.27 -32.76 17.02
N ILE A 320 -2.53 -31.86 17.66
CA ILE A 320 -1.39 -32.21 18.52
C ILE A 320 -1.82 -32.39 19.99
N ASP A 321 -2.88 -31.71 20.44
CA ASP A 321 -3.40 -31.76 21.82
C ASP A 321 -4.20 -33.04 22.15
N ILE A 322 -4.00 -34.14 21.41
CA ILE A 322 -4.67 -35.43 21.64
C ILE A 322 -4.41 -35.99 23.06
N ASP A 323 -3.32 -35.56 23.71
CA ASP A 323 -2.91 -36.02 25.05
C ASP A 323 -3.30 -35.08 26.22
N LEU A 324 -4.06 -33.99 25.97
CA LEU A 324 -4.49 -32.97 26.95
C LEU A 324 -3.32 -32.44 27.82
N ASN A 325 -2.85 -31.22 27.52
CA ASN A 325 -1.73 -30.48 28.15
C ASN A 325 -0.42 -30.48 27.34
N ASN A 326 -0.51 -30.45 26.01
CA ASN A 326 0.68 -30.24 25.19
C ASN A 326 1.03 -28.74 25.12
N GLU A 327 2.15 -28.35 25.74
CA GLU A 327 2.63 -26.95 25.75
C GLU A 327 2.85 -26.40 24.34
N PHE A 328 3.33 -27.22 23.39
CA PHE A 328 3.48 -26.81 22.01
C PHE A 328 2.12 -26.58 21.32
N ALA A 329 1.11 -27.38 21.63
CA ALA A 329 -0.24 -27.13 21.13
C ALA A 329 -0.82 -25.83 21.68
N GLN A 330 -0.56 -25.49 22.95
CA GLN A 330 -0.95 -24.20 23.54
C GLN A 330 -0.24 -23.04 22.83
N MET A 331 1.06 -23.14 22.57
CA MET A 331 1.78 -22.12 21.79
C MET A 331 1.17 -21.92 20.40
N LEU A 332 0.79 -23.01 19.71
CA LEU A 332 0.11 -22.92 18.42
C LEU A 332 -1.26 -22.24 18.52
N MET A 333 -2.02 -22.51 19.59
CA MET A 333 -3.31 -21.88 19.85
C MET A 333 -3.16 -20.38 20.19
N ASP A 334 -2.13 -20.00 20.96
CA ASP A 334 -1.86 -18.61 21.31
C ASP A 334 -1.42 -17.78 20.10
N ILE A 335 -0.57 -18.35 19.25
CA ILE A 335 -0.15 -17.71 17.98
C ILE A 335 -1.35 -17.66 17.03
N GLY A 336 -2.03 -18.79 16.83
CA GLY A 336 -3.09 -18.94 15.83
C GLY A 336 -4.38 -18.21 16.21
N GLY A 337 -4.94 -18.55 17.36
CA GLY A 337 -6.18 -17.99 17.89
C GLY A 337 -5.98 -16.67 18.62
N GLY A 338 -5.10 -16.65 19.62
CA GLY A 338 -4.89 -15.50 20.50
C GLY A 338 -4.29 -14.27 19.81
N SER A 339 -3.52 -14.47 18.74
CA SER A 339 -2.81 -13.40 18.04
C SER A 339 -3.28 -13.21 16.60
N ALA A 340 -3.07 -14.20 15.72
CA ALA A 340 -3.32 -14.05 14.29
C ALA A 340 -4.82 -13.89 13.99
N PHE A 341 -5.66 -14.81 14.49
CA PHE A 341 -7.10 -14.76 14.26
C PHE A 341 -7.76 -13.56 14.95
N ALA A 342 -7.32 -13.21 16.17
CA ALA A 342 -7.78 -12.01 16.88
C ALA A 342 -7.56 -10.71 16.08
N LEU A 343 -6.53 -10.66 15.22
CA LEU A 343 -6.26 -9.50 14.36
C LEU A 343 -7.13 -9.43 13.10
N MET A 344 -7.94 -10.45 12.78
CA MET A 344 -8.69 -10.48 11.52
C MET A 344 -9.61 -9.26 11.34
N ILE A 345 -10.38 -8.90 12.39
CA ILE A 345 -11.34 -7.79 12.36
C ILE A 345 -10.61 -6.42 12.40
N PRO A 346 -9.62 -6.19 13.28
CA PRO A 346 -8.80 -4.97 13.24
C PRO A 346 -8.12 -4.75 11.89
N VAL A 347 -7.56 -5.80 11.27
CA VAL A 347 -6.91 -5.71 9.95
C VAL A 347 -7.93 -5.41 8.86
N LEU A 348 -9.06 -6.12 8.85
CA LEU A 348 -10.18 -5.85 7.94
C LEU A 348 -10.59 -4.37 7.98
N ALA A 349 -10.87 -3.85 9.18
CA ALA A 349 -11.30 -2.47 9.40
C ALA A 349 -10.21 -1.47 8.97
N ALA A 350 -8.95 -1.74 9.31
CA ALA A 350 -7.82 -0.88 8.96
C ALA A 350 -7.64 -0.74 7.44
N PHE A 351 -7.76 -1.83 6.69
CA PHE A 351 -7.60 -1.81 5.23
C PHE A 351 -8.84 -1.29 4.49
N ILE A 352 -10.06 -1.45 5.04
CA ILE A 352 -11.24 -0.71 4.56
C ILE A 352 -10.99 0.79 4.73
N ALA A 353 -10.62 1.24 5.93
CA ALA A 353 -10.39 2.66 6.22
C ALA A 353 -9.25 3.23 5.36
N MET A 354 -8.16 2.48 5.21
CA MET A 354 -7.03 2.86 4.36
C MET A 354 -7.43 2.94 2.89
N SER A 355 -8.30 2.06 2.40
CA SER A 355 -8.75 2.12 1.01
C SER A 355 -9.61 3.35 0.70
N ILE A 356 -10.23 3.95 1.73
CA ILE A 356 -11.08 5.15 1.62
C ILE A 356 -10.24 6.43 1.76
N ALA A 357 -9.29 6.45 2.68
CA ALA A 357 -8.58 7.66 3.09
C ALA A 357 -7.05 7.56 3.05
N ASP A 358 -6.49 6.55 2.40
CA ASP A 358 -5.06 6.21 2.39
C ASP A 358 -4.50 5.97 3.81
N ARG A 359 -3.19 6.17 3.98
CA ARG A 359 -2.49 6.00 5.27
C ARG A 359 -3.21 6.66 6.47
N PRO A 360 -3.77 7.88 6.38
CA PRO A 360 -4.49 8.50 7.50
C PRO A 360 -5.69 7.72 8.06
N GLY A 361 -6.35 6.89 7.26
CA GLY A 361 -7.48 6.07 7.73
C GLY A 361 -7.06 4.82 8.53
N PHE A 362 -5.83 4.35 8.34
CA PHE A 362 -5.38 3.04 8.81
C PHE A 362 -5.52 2.85 10.32
N ALA A 363 -4.91 3.74 11.11
CA ALA A 363 -4.87 3.61 12.56
C ALA A 363 -6.27 3.72 13.18
N ALA A 364 -7.10 4.62 12.65
CA ALA A 364 -8.47 4.79 13.11
C ALA A 364 -9.35 3.57 12.82
N GLY A 365 -9.24 3.00 11.61
CA GLY A 365 -9.92 1.75 11.27
C GLY A 365 -9.46 0.58 12.15
N MET A 366 -8.16 0.44 12.38
CA MET A 366 -7.60 -0.61 13.23
C MET A 366 -8.10 -0.53 14.68
N VAL A 367 -8.02 0.66 15.29
CA VAL A 367 -8.47 0.89 16.66
C VAL A 367 -9.98 0.71 16.77
N GLY A 368 -10.75 1.24 15.82
CA GLY A 368 -12.20 1.04 15.77
C GLY A 368 -12.59 -0.44 15.64
N GLY A 369 -11.87 -1.21 14.81
CA GLY A 369 -12.06 -2.64 14.67
C GLY A 369 -11.73 -3.39 15.97
N LEU A 370 -10.66 -3.01 16.68
CA LEU A 370 -10.34 -3.60 17.98
C LEU A 370 -11.39 -3.29 19.04
N ILE A 371 -11.96 -2.07 19.04
CA ILE A 371 -13.09 -1.71 19.89
C ILE A 371 -14.32 -2.59 19.58
N ALA A 372 -14.56 -2.87 18.29
CA ALA A 372 -15.66 -3.76 17.89
C ALA A 372 -15.50 -5.19 18.44
N VAL A 373 -14.29 -5.75 18.34
CA VAL A 373 -13.97 -7.09 18.88
C VAL A 373 -14.15 -7.11 20.40
N ASN A 374 -13.50 -6.18 21.11
CA ASN A 374 -13.53 -6.14 22.58
C ASN A 374 -14.94 -5.84 23.14
N GLY A 375 -15.83 -5.32 22.31
CA GLY A 375 -17.19 -4.95 22.66
C GLY A 375 -18.28 -5.94 22.25
N ASP A 376 -17.91 -7.14 21.79
CA ASP A 376 -18.85 -8.14 21.24
C ASP A 376 -19.69 -7.62 20.06
N ALA A 377 -19.23 -6.58 19.36
CA ALA A 377 -19.86 -6.11 18.11
C ALA A 377 -19.43 -6.96 16.89
N GLY A 378 -18.37 -7.75 17.08
CA GLY A 378 -17.91 -8.78 16.15
C GLY A 378 -17.57 -8.25 14.75
N PHE A 379 -17.68 -9.13 13.77
CA PHE A 379 -17.39 -8.84 12.37
C PHE A 379 -18.19 -7.64 11.82
N LEU A 380 -19.47 -7.52 12.18
CA LEU A 380 -20.34 -6.42 11.75
C LEU A 380 -19.83 -5.07 12.27
N GLY A 381 -19.44 -5.01 13.55
CA GLY A 381 -18.82 -3.82 14.13
C GLY A 381 -17.49 -3.49 13.47
N GLY A 382 -16.70 -4.50 13.10
CA GLY A 382 -15.48 -4.34 12.31
C GLY A 382 -15.69 -3.66 10.96
N LEU A 383 -16.71 -4.10 10.21
CA LEU A 383 -17.07 -3.47 8.94
C LEU A 383 -17.44 -2.00 9.12
N ILE A 384 -18.31 -1.71 10.10
CA ILE A 384 -18.73 -0.34 10.40
C ILE A 384 -17.53 0.51 10.81
N ALA A 385 -16.65 -0.01 11.67
CA ALA A 385 -15.44 0.67 12.11
C ALA A 385 -14.53 1.04 10.94
N GLY A 386 -14.37 0.15 9.96
CA GLY A 386 -13.55 0.40 8.78
C GLY A 386 -14.08 1.53 7.91
N PHE A 387 -15.37 1.50 7.58
CA PHE A 387 -16.00 2.57 6.80
C PHE A 387 -16.02 3.89 7.58
N LEU A 388 -16.40 3.84 8.86
CA LEU A 388 -16.43 4.98 9.76
C LEU A 388 -15.05 5.64 9.88
N GLY A 389 -14.01 4.84 10.16
CA GLY A 389 -12.64 5.34 10.28
C GLY A 389 -12.11 5.96 8.98
N GLY A 390 -12.46 5.38 7.83
CA GLY A 390 -12.13 5.94 6.52
C GLY A 390 -12.81 7.29 6.27
N TYR A 391 -14.13 7.39 6.47
CA TYR A 391 -14.87 8.64 6.24
C TYR A 391 -14.55 9.72 7.27
N ILE A 392 -14.29 9.35 8.52
CA ILE A 392 -13.77 10.29 9.54
C ILE A 392 -12.41 10.82 9.12
N ALA A 393 -11.51 9.97 8.62
CA ALA A 393 -10.22 10.42 8.14
C ALA A 393 -10.34 11.41 6.96
N LEU A 394 -11.28 11.18 6.02
CA LEU A 394 -11.58 12.15 4.96
C LEU A 394 -12.17 13.45 5.51
N PHE A 395 -13.07 13.37 6.50
CA PHE A 395 -13.64 14.53 7.15
C PHE A 395 -12.57 15.36 7.86
N VAL A 396 -11.66 14.73 8.61
CA VAL A 396 -10.55 15.41 9.28
C VAL A 396 -9.58 16.01 8.27
N LYS A 397 -9.25 15.30 7.17
CA LYS A 397 -8.48 15.89 6.05
C LYS A 397 -9.13 17.19 5.54
N LYS A 398 -10.45 17.18 5.37
CA LYS A 398 -11.21 18.35 4.90
C LYS A 398 -11.25 19.47 5.96
N LEU A 399 -11.44 19.12 7.23
CA LEU A 399 -11.45 20.06 8.35
C LEU A 399 -10.11 20.81 8.47
N LEU A 400 -9.01 20.10 8.24
CA LEU A 400 -7.66 20.63 8.36
C LEU A 400 -7.09 21.18 7.03
N ALA A 401 -7.87 21.17 5.95
CA ALA A 401 -7.42 21.62 4.62
C ALA A 401 -7.06 23.11 4.57
N GLY A 402 -7.63 23.92 5.47
CA GLY A 402 -7.30 25.35 5.60
C GLY A 402 -6.03 25.63 6.39
N LEU A 403 -5.35 24.61 6.94
CA LEU A 403 -4.11 24.82 7.67
C LEU A 403 -2.99 25.22 6.69
N PRO A 404 -2.15 26.20 7.08
CA PRO A 404 -0.99 26.57 6.31
C PRO A 404 -0.10 25.36 6.06
N GLN A 405 0.45 25.24 4.84
CA GLN A 405 1.27 24.11 4.42
C GLN A 405 2.46 23.85 5.36
N GLN A 406 2.91 24.86 6.11
CA GLN A 406 3.94 24.72 7.15
C GLN A 406 3.56 23.73 8.26
N LEU A 407 2.27 23.52 8.51
CA LEU A 407 1.76 22.59 9.51
C LEU A 407 1.43 21.20 8.95
N SER A 408 1.67 20.93 7.66
CA SER A 408 1.37 19.63 7.04
C SER A 408 2.09 18.46 7.74
N GLY A 409 3.34 18.66 8.20
CA GLY A 409 4.12 17.67 8.94
C GLY A 409 3.48 17.32 10.28
N ILE A 410 3.14 18.31 11.11
CA ILE A 410 2.41 18.08 12.37
C ILE A 410 0.98 17.59 12.12
N THR A 411 0.37 17.98 11.00
CA THR A 411 -0.96 17.50 10.60
C THR A 411 -0.94 16.01 10.30
N THR A 412 0.07 15.53 9.60
CA THR A 412 0.19 14.11 9.22
C THR A 412 0.67 13.25 10.38
N ILE A 413 1.57 13.74 11.22
CA ILE A 413 2.18 12.99 12.32
C ILE A 413 1.32 13.01 13.59
N LEU A 414 0.65 14.13 13.89
CA LEU A 414 -0.09 14.31 15.14
C LEU A 414 -1.59 14.45 14.90
N PHE A 415 -2.04 15.43 14.12
CA PHE A 415 -3.48 15.73 14.06
C PHE A 415 -4.29 14.62 13.39
N TYR A 416 -3.86 14.09 12.24
CA TYR A 416 -4.57 12.98 11.59
C TYR A 416 -4.65 11.75 12.50
N PRO A 417 -3.56 11.19 13.05
CA PRO A 417 -3.67 10.02 13.91
C PRO A 417 -4.55 10.29 15.14
N VAL A 418 -4.32 11.38 15.86
CA VAL A 418 -5.05 11.67 17.12
C VAL A 418 -6.53 11.90 16.86
N LEU A 419 -6.88 12.76 15.90
CA LEU A 419 -8.28 13.09 15.64
C LEU A 419 -9.02 11.92 15.00
N ASN A 420 -8.40 11.21 14.05
CA ASN A 420 -9.05 10.07 13.41
C ASN A 420 -9.31 8.95 14.43
N ILE A 421 -8.34 8.63 15.28
CA ILE A 421 -8.52 7.64 16.36
C ILE A 421 -9.56 8.13 17.37
N PHE A 422 -9.48 9.38 17.83
CA PHE A 422 -10.40 9.93 18.81
C PHE A 422 -11.86 9.87 18.32
N PHE A 423 -12.15 10.45 17.15
CA PHE A 423 -13.52 10.50 16.65
C PHE A 423 -14.06 9.11 16.31
N THR A 424 -13.23 8.25 15.68
CA THR A 424 -13.65 6.88 15.35
C THR A 424 -13.89 6.07 16.62
N GLY A 425 -12.97 6.14 17.58
CA GLY A 425 -13.08 5.43 18.85
C GLY A 425 -14.29 5.89 19.67
N MET A 426 -14.50 7.20 19.82
CA MET A 426 -15.66 7.74 20.55
C MET A 426 -16.98 7.28 19.94
N ILE A 427 -17.12 7.33 18.61
CA ILE A 427 -18.34 6.88 17.95
C ILE A 427 -18.48 5.36 18.06
N MET A 428 -17.40 4.59 17.89
CA MET A 428 -17.45 3.13 18.05
C MET A 428 -17.85 2.73 19.47
N LEU A 429 -17.34 3.38 20.51
CA LEU A 429 -17.74 3.09 21.90
C LEU A 429 -19.25 3.29 22.12
N LEU A 430 -19.89 4.24 21.43
CA LEU A 430 -21.34 4.43 21.47
C LEU A 430 -22.10 3.40 20.62
N LEU A 431 -21.50 2.94 19.52
CA LEU A 431 -22.11 1.97 18.60
C LEU A 431 -21.95 0.51 19.04
N VAL A 432 -20.96 0.19 19.87
CA VAL A 432 -20.69 -1.18 20.31
C VAL A 432 -21.92 -1.84 20.92
N THR A 433 -22.61 -1.18 21.86
CA THR A 433 -23.79 -1.75 22.52
C THR A 433 -24.93 -2.11 21.56
N PRO A 434 -25.42 -1.20 20.70
CA PRO A 434 -26.46 -1.57 19.73
C PRO A 434 -25.98 -2.60 18.71
N LEU A 435 -24.70 -2.59 18.31
CA LEU A 435 -24.16 -3.57 17.37
C LEU A 435 -24.04 -4.97 17.98
N SER A 436 -23.62 -5.08 19.23
CA SER A 436 -23.61 -6.35 19.96
C SER A 436 -25.03 -6.91 20.11
N ALA A 437 -26.03 -6.07 20.37
CA ALA A 437 -27.43 -6.50 20.41
C ALA A 437 -27.92 -7.05 19.06
N ILE A 438 -27.51 -6.42 17.95
CA ILE A 438 -27.78 -6.94 16.59
C ILE A 438 -27.10 -8.29 16.40
N ASN A 439 -25.84 -8.42 16.81
CA ASN A 439 -25.08 -9.66 16.65
C ASN A 439 -25.76 -10.82 17.40
N ARG A 440 -26.10 -10.62 18.69
CA ARG A 440 -26.86 -11.61 19.48
C ARG A 440 -28.24 -11.92 18.88
N GLY A 441 -28.88 -10.93 18.26
CA GLY A 441 -30.13 -11.12 17.52
C GLY A 441 -29.95 -12.01 16.29
N LEU A 442 -28.87 -11.82 15.53
CA LEU A 442 -28.51 -12.67 14.39
C LEU A 442 -28.16 -14.09 14.84
N GLU A 443 -27.40 -14.24 15.93
CA GLU A 443 -27.08 -15.53 16.54
C GLU A 443 -28.36 -16.29 16.92
N GLY A 444 -29.28 -15.63 17.62
CA GLY A 444 -30.57 -16.22 18.00
C GLY A 444 -31.44 -16.56 16.81
N TRP A 445 -31.48 -15.70 15.78
CA TRP A 445 -32.24 -15.95 14.56
C TRP A 445 -31.70 -17.16 13.78
N LEU A 446 -30.37 -17.23 13.60
CA LEU A 446 -29.71 -18.29 12.86
C LEU A 446 -29.73 -19.61 13.62
N GLY A 447 -29.56 -19.57 14.96
CA GLY A 447 -29.72 -20.73 15.83
C GLY A 447 -31.17 -21.25 15.90
N GLY A 448 -32.15 -20.37 15.68
CA GLY A 448 -33.58 -20.71 15.62
C GLY A 448 -34.08 -21.17 14.24
N MET A 449 -33.22 -21.21 13.21
CA MET A 449 -33.64 -21.64 11.89
C MET A 449 -33.95 -23.14 11.85
N GLY A 450 -35.12 -23.50 11.33
CA GLY A 450 -35.46 -24.89 11.05
C GLY A 450 -34.50 -25.51 10.01
N THR A 451 -34.37 -26.84 10.04
CA THR A 451 -33.44 -27.62 9.20
C THR A 451 -33.53 -27.27 7.72
N THR A 452 -34.73 -27.03 7.18
CA THR A 452 -34.93 -26.65 5.77
C THR A 452 -34.22 -25.35 5.39
N ASN A 453 -34.27 -24.33 6.24
CA ASN A 453 -33.61 -23.04 5.98
C ASN A 453 -32.08 -23.16 6.09
N MET A 454 -31.60 -23.94 7.05
CA MET A 454 -30.17 -24.25 7.16
C MET A 454 -29.64 -24.99 5.93
N VAL A 455 -30.40 -25.95 5.40
CA VAL A 455 -30.03 -26.66 4.16
C VAL A 455 -30.01 -25.71 2.98
N LEU A 456 -31.01 -24.83 2.83
CA LEU A 456 -31.02 -23.83 1.76
C LEU A 456 -29.83 -22.87 1.86
N LEU A 457 -29.50 -22.41 3.07
CA LEU A 457 -28.32 -21.59 3.30
C LEU A 457 -27.04 -22.34 2.93
N GLY A 458 -26.92 -23.61 3.32
CA GLY A 458 -25.79 -24.46 2.95
C GLY A 458 -25.65 -24.64 1.43
N ILE A 459 -26.75 -24.85 0.71
CA ILE A 459 -26.78 -24.94 -0.76
C ILE A 459 -26.23 -23.66 -1.39
N ILE A 460 -26.70 -22.50 -0.92
CA ILE A 460 -26.27 -21.19 -1.45
C ILE A 460 -24.79 -20.97 -1.18
N LEU A 461 -24.35 -21.12 0.07
CA LEU A 461 -22.96 -20.87 0.47
C LEU A 461 -21.99 -21.83 -0.20
N GLY A 462 -22.32 -23.13 -0.24
CA GLY A 462 -21.53 -24.13 -0.94
C GLY A 462 -21.43 -23.82 -2.44
N GLY A 463 -22.55 -23.47 -3.09
CA GLY A 463 -22.57 -23.08 -4.49
C GLY A 463 -21.72 -21.84 -4.79
N MET A 464 -21.81 -20.80 -3.95
CA MET A 464 -21.03 -19.57 -4.11
C MET A 464 -19.52 -19.80 -4.14
N MET A 465 -19.02 -20.77 -3.37
CA MET A 465 -17.59 -21.12 -3.36
C MET A 465 -17.07 -21.61 -4.71
N ALA A 466 -17.93 -22.14 -5.56
CA ALA A 466 -17.54 -22.72 -6.85
C ALA A 466 -17.74 -21.78 -8.05
N ILE A 467 -18.35 -20.59 -7.86
CA ILE A 467 -18.73 -19.73 -8.99
C ILE A 467 -17.51 -19.15 -9.71
N ASP A 468 -16.55 -18.62 -8.95
CA ASP A 468 -15.39 -17.89 -9.49
C ASP A 468 -14.05 -18.35 -8.89
N MET A 469 -14.03 -19.50 -8.20
CA MET A 469 -12.85 -20.24 -7.76
C MET A 469 -11.75 -19.39 -7.09
N GLY A 470 -12.14 -18.58 -6.10
CA GLY A 470 -11.25 -17.65 -5.37
C GLY A 470 -11.47 -16.18 -5.74
N GLY A 471 -12.42 -15.91 -6.65
CA GLY A 471 -12.87 -14.57 -6.97
C GLY A 471 -13.79 -13.92 -5.92
N PRO A 472 -14.38 -12.76 -6.27
CA PRO A 472 -15.39 -12.03 -5.49
C PRO A 472 -16.41 -12.85 -4.70
N ILE A 473 -17.12 -13.76 -5.37
CA ILE A 473 -18.28 -14.47 -4.85
C ILE A 473 -17.84 -15.55 -3.88
N ASN A 474 -16.77 -16.27 -4.20
CA ASN A 474 -16.11 -17.19 -3.29
C ASN A 474 -15.62 -16.46 -2.02
N LYS A 475 -14.91 -15.34 -2.17
CA LYS A 475 -14.44 -14.54 -1.02
C LYS A 475 -15.58 -14.01 -0.16
N ALA A 476 -16.71 -13.64 -0.77
CA ALA A 476 -17.90 -13.21 -0.03
C ALA A 476 -18.47 -14.36 0.83
N ALA A 477 -18.61 -15.56 0.27
CA ALA A 477 -19.05 -16.74 1.01
C ALA A 477 -18.06 -17.13 2.12
N PHE A 478 -16.76 -17.12 1.83
CA PHE A 478 -15.72 -17.36 2.83
C PHE A 478 -15.79 -16.36 3.99
N THR A 479 -15.86 -15.07 3.67
CA THR A 479 -15.97 -13.98 4.65
C THR A 479 -17.22 -14.12 5.51
N PHE A 480 -18.36 -14.47 4.89
CA PHE A 480 -19.59 -14.77 5.63
C PHE A 480 -19.38 -15.94 6.59
N GLY A 481 -18.76 -17.04 6.15
CA GLY A 481 -18.45 -18.17 7.02
C GLY A 481 -17.59 -17.79 8.23
N ILE A 482 -16.58 -16.93 8.05
CA ILE A 482 -15.74 -16.42 9.15
C ILE A 482 -16.55 -15.56 10.12
N ALA A 483 -17.39 -14.66 9.61
CA ALA A 483 -18.28 -13.87 10.44
C ALA A 483 -19.23 -14.74 11.26
N MET A 484 -19.64 -15.89 10.70
CA MET A 484 -20.48 -16.87 11.40
C MET A 484 -19.73 -17.62 12.49
N ILE A 485 -18.43 -17.91 12.32
CA ILE A 485 -17.58 -18.45 13.40
C ILE A 485 -17.50 -17.44 14.56
N ASP A 486 -17.27 -16.16 14.25
CA ASP A 486 -17.21 -15.06 15.22
C ASP A 486 -18.53 -14.93 16.00
N ALA A 487 -19.67 -15.13 15.32
CA ALA A 487 -21.00 -15.21 15.92
C ALA A 487 -21.31 -16.58 16.58
N GLY A 488 -20.34 -17.46 16.76
CA GLY A 488 -20.53 -18.76 17.41
C GLY A 488 -21.37 -19.80 16.66
N ASN A 489 -21.69 -19.55 15.38
CA ASN A 489 -22.43 -20.49 14.54
C ASN A 489 -21.51 -21.11 13.47
N PHE A 490 -21.07 -22.33 13.75
CA PHE A 490 -20.07 -23.04 12.95
C PHE A 490 -20.62 -23.74 11.70
N GLY A 491 -21.95 -23.81 11.55
CA GLY A 491 -22.60 -24.54 10.44
C GLY A 491 -22.34 -23.91 9.06
N PRO A 492 -22.60 -22.60 8.88
CA PRO A 492 -22.31 -21.91 7.61
C PRO A 492 -20.86 -22.06 7.15
N HIS A 493 -19.89 -21.98 8.06
CA HIS A 493 -18.48 -22.14 7.70
C HIS A 493 -18.16 -23.56 7.21
N ALA A 494 -18.75 -24.60 7.83
CA ALA A 494 -18.59 -25.98 7.34
C ALA A 494 -19.10 -26.14 5.91
N ALA A 495 -20.25 -25.53 5.57
CA ALA A 495 -20.79 -25.57 4.20
C ALA A 495 -19.88 -24.86 3.19
N VAL A 496 -19.32 -23.71 3.56
CA VAL A 496 -18.33 -22.98 2.75
C VAL A 496 -17.08 -23.83 2.53
N MET A 497 -16.53 -24.45 3.58
CA MET A 497 -15.33 -25.27 3.45
C MET A 497 -15.58 -26.50 2.57
N ALA A 498 -16.67 -27.22 2.78
CA ALA A 498 -17.03 -28.37 1.92
C ALA A 498 -17.23 -27.94 0.47
N GLY A 499 -17.91 -26.80 0.25
CA GLY A 499 -18.14 -26.24 -1.08
C GLY A 499 -16.85 -25.92 -1.83
N GLY A 500 -15.84 -25.34 -1.18
CA GLY A 500 -14.55 -25.03 -1.83
C GLY A 500 -13.67 -26.25 -2.12
N MET A 501 -13.80 -27.35 -1.37
CA MET A 501 -13.08 -28.60 -1.66
C MET A 501 -13.60 -29.30 -2.93
N VAL A 502 -14.89 -29.15 -3.23
CA VAL A 502 -15.58 -29.93 -4.27
C VAL A 502 -15.11 -29.67 -5.71
N PRO A 503 -14.91 -28.43 -6.20
CA PRO A 503 -14.54 -28.18 -7.59
C PRO A 503 -13.31 -28.95 -8.07
N PRO A 504 -12.13 -28.86 -7.41
CA PRO A 504 -10.96 -29.65 -7.79
C PRO A 504 -11.20 -31.16 -7.62
N LEU A 505 -11.79 -31.63 -6.52
CA LEU A 505 -12.06 -33.06 -6.32
C LEU A 505 -12.97 -33.65 -7.40
N GLY A 506 -14.03 -32.92 -7.78
CA GLY A 506 -14.96 -33.31 -8.81
C GLY A 506 -14.32 -33.36 -10.20
N ILE A 507 -13.43 -32.42 -10.52
CA ILE A 507 -12.65 -32.44 -11.76
C ILE A 507 -11.66 -33.61 -11.78
N ALA A 508 -11.01 -33.89 -10.65
CA ALA A 508 -10.09 -35.04 -10.51
C ALA A 508 -10.83 -36.37 -10.78
N LEU A 509 -12.02 -36.53 -10.21
CA LEU A 509 -12.90 -37.67 -10.48
C LEU A 509 -13.36 -37.69 -11.95
N ALA A 510 -13.79 -36.56 -12.51
CA ALA A 510 -14.24 -36.48 -13.90
C ALA A 510 -13.15 -36.92 -14.87
N THR A 511 -11.93 -36.42 -14.70
CA THR A 511 -10.77 -36.76 -15.53
C THR A 511 -10.34 -38.22 -15.34
N THR A 512 -10.54 -38.80 -14.15
CA THR A 512 -10.23 -40.21 -13.86
C THR A 512 -11.24 -41.18 -14.46
N PHE A 513 -12.54 -40.89 -14.38
CA PHE A 513 -13.59 -41.83 -14.80
C PHE A 513 -14.10 -41.58 -16.24
N PHE A 514 -13.99 -40.34 -16.74
CA PHE A 514 -14.40 -39.96 -18.09
C PHE A 514 -13.20 -39.61 -18.99
N LYS A 515 -12.05 -40.29 -18.82
CA LYS A 515 -10.75 -40.04 -19.51
C LYS A 515 -10.88 -39.68 -20.99
N ARG A 516 -11.76 -40.35 -21.74
CA ARG A 516 -11.99 -40.14 -23.18
C ARG A 516 -12.60 -38.77 -23.56
N LYS A 517 -12.96 -37.96 -22.57
CA LYS A 517 -13.55 -36.61 -22.74
C LYS A 517 -12.58 -35.50 -22.34
N PHE A 518 -11.36 -35.85 -21.94
CA PHE A 518 -10.32 -34.93 -21.53
C PHE A 518 -9.04 -35.20 -22.32
N THR A 519 -8.31 -34.15 -22.64
CA THR A 519 -6.97 -34.23 -23.24
C THR A 519 -5.99 -34.91 -22.28
N LYS A 520 -4.85 -35.41 -22.79
CA LYS A 520 -3.81 -35.97 -21.91
C LYS A 520 -3.29 -34.95 -20.89
N GLN A 521 -3.19 -33.68 -21.29
CA GLN A 521 -2.77 -32.60 -20.40
C GLN A 521 -3.80 -32.35 -19.28
N GLU A 522 -5.09 -32.31 -19.61
CA GLU A 522 -6.17 -32.22 -18.62
C GLU A 522 -6.20 -33.43 -17.67
N GLN A 523 -5.90 -34.64 -18.17
CA GLN A 523 -5.84 -35.84 -17.34
C GLN A 523 -4.67 -35.80 -16.35
N GLU A 524 -3.49 -35.32 -16.76
CA GLU A 524 -2.35 -35.16 -15.85
C GLU A 524 -2.61 -34.05 -14.83
N ALA A 525 -3.14 -32.90 -15.25
CA ALA A 525 -3.55 -31.83 -14.34
C ALA A 525 -4.63 -32.29 -13.35
N GLY A 526 -5.54 -33.16 -13.78
CA GLY A 526 -6.61 -33.71 -12.96
C GLY A 526 -6.11 -34.55 -11.79
N LYS A 527 -4.93 -35.19 -11.90
CA LYS A 527 -4.34 -35.96 -10.78
C LYS A 527 -3.95 -35.03 -9.63
N THR A 528 -3.36 -33.89 -9.95
CA THR A 528 -2.96 -32.87 -8.95
C THR A 528 -4.17 -32.33 -8.19
N ASN A 529 -5.34 -32.28 -8.84
CA ASN A 529 -6.58 -31.79 -8.23
C ASN A 529 -7.12 -32.65 -7.08
N TYR A 530 -6.73 -33.93 -6.95
CA TYR A 530 -7.05 -34.69 -5.74
C TYR A 530 -6.42 -34.06 -4.50
N ILE A 531 -5.14 -33.70 -4.59
CA ILE A 531 -4.39 -33.11 -3.47
C ILE A 531 -4.87 -31.68 -3.24
N LEU A 532 -5.00 -30.88 -4.30
CA LEU A 532 -5.45 -29.49 -4.18
C LEU A 532 -6.83 -29.42 -3.53
N GLY A 533 -7.77 -30.25 -3.97
CA GLY A 533 -9.11 -30.28 -3.37
C GLY A 533 -9.15 -30.81 -1.95
N ALA A 534 -8.37 -31.84 -1.64
CA ALA A 534 -8.23 -32.33 -0.28
C ALA A 534 -7.62 -31.27 0.67
N SER A 535 -6.82 -30.35 0.14
CA SER A 535 -6.20 -29.24 0.87
C SER A 535 -7.00 -27.93 0.78
N PHE A 536 -8.25 -27.95 0.30
CA PHE A 536 -9.09 -26.75 0.14
C PHE A 536 -8.49 -25.67 -0.79
N ILE A 537 -7.70 -26.08 -1.78
CA ILE A 537 -7.16 -25.22 -2.82
C ILE A 537 -8.08 -25.30 -4.04
N THR A 538 -9.02 -24.37 -4.13
CA THR A 538 -10.08 -24.36 -5.17
C THR A 538 -9.49 -24.03 -6.56
N GLU A 539 -8.34 -23.37 -6.58
CA GLU A 539 -7.63 -22.86 -7.76
C GLU A 539 -7.22 -23.95 -8.75
N GLY A 540 -7.10 -25.21 -8.29
CA GLY A 540 -6.88 -26.36 -9.18
C GLY A 540 -7.96 -26.53 -10.26
N ALA A 541 -9.15 -25.95 -10.06
CA ALA A 541 -10.23 -25.93 -11.03
C ALA A 541 -10.09 -24.84 -12.12
N ILE A 542 -9.30 -23.78 -11.87
CA ILE A 542 -9.21 -22.61 -12.77
C ILE A 542 -8.77 -22.98 -14.19
N PRO A 543 -7.71 -23.79 -14.41
CA PRO A 543 -7.30 -24.13 -15.78
C PRO A 543 -8.38 -24.84 -16.59
N PHE A 544 -9.21 -25.65 -15.93
CA PHE A 544 -10.32 -26.36 -16.56
C PHE A 544 -11.50 -25.42 -16.84
N ALA A 545 -11.82 -24.53 -15.88
CA ALA A 545 -12.85 -23.53 -16.04
C ALA A 545 -12.49 -22.50 -17.13
N ALA A 546 -11.23 -22.12 -17.26
CA ALA A 546 -10.75 -21.26 -18.34
C ALA A 546 -10.89 -21.94 -19.72
N ALA A 547 -10.65 -23.25 -19.80
CA ALA A 547 -10.76 -24.01 -21.04
C ALA A 547 -12.21 -24.31 -21.47
N ASP A 548 -13.12 -24.57 -20.52
CA ASP A 548 -14.53 -24.90 -20.79
C ASP A 548 -15.48 -24.33 -19.71
N PRO A 549 -15.64 -22.99 -19.64
CA PRO A 549 -16.36 -22.33 -18.54
C PRO A 549 -17.83 -22.73 -18.47
N GLY A 550 -18.46 -22.88 -19.64
CA GLY A 550 -19.89 -23.19 -19.75
C GLY A 550 -20.29 -24.56 -19.19
N ARG A 551 -19.35 -25.50 -19.05
CA ARG A 551 -19.61 -26.83 -18.47
C ARG A 551 -18.99 -27.02 -17.11
N VAL A 552 -17.77 -26.50 -16.90
CA VAL A 552 -17.01 -26.71 -15.67
C VAL A 552 -17.63 -25.94 -14.51
N ILE A 553 -17.96 -24.65 -14.70
CA ILE A 553 -18.51 -23.81 -13.62
C ILE A 553 -19.86 -24.35 -13.14
N PRO A 554 -20.86 -24.61 -14.00
CA PRO A 554 -22.15 -25.08 -13.50
C PRO A 554 -22.07 -26.48 -12.86
N ALA A 555 -21.19 -27.36 -13.37
CA ALA A 555 -20.97 -28.67 -12.75
C ALA A 555 -20.36 -28.53 -11.34
N ALA A 556 -19.35 -27.66 -11.20
CA ALA A 556 -18.71 -27.38 -9.92
C ALA A 556 -19.71 -26.75 -8.93
N VAL A 557 -20.51 -25.78 -9.36
CA VAL A 557 -21.56 -25.15 -8.54
C VAL A 557 -22.59 -26.17 -8.09
N ALA A 558 -23.05 -27.05 -8.98
CA ALA A 558 -24.02 -28.09 -8.62
C ALA A 558 -23.47 -29.03 -7.54
N GLY A 559 -22.24 -29.52 -7.69
CA GLY A 559 -21.64 -30.38 -6.67
C GLY A 559 -21.34 -29.66 -5.36
N ALA A 560 -20.83 -28.42 -5.42
CA ALA A 560 -20.51 -27.65 -4.23
C ALA A 560 -21.78 -27.27 -3.45
N ALA A 561 -22.87 -26.97 -4.14
CA ALA A 561 -24.18 -26.75 -3.54
C ALA A 561 -24.74 -28.02 -2.87
N VAL A 562 -24.54 -29.20 -3.48
CA VAL A 562 -24.90 -30.48 -2.86
C VAL A 562 -24.09 -30.71 -1.59
N ALA A 563 -22.77 -30.51 -1.61
CA ALA A 563 -21.94 -30.66 -0.43
C ALA A 563 -22.38 -29.70 0.68
N GLY A 564 -22.54 -28.41 0.38
CA GLY A 564 -23.00 -27.41 1.34
C GLY A 564 -24.37 -27.75 1.94
N GLY A 565 -25.34 -28.16 1.11
CA GLY A 565 -26.67 -28.59 1.58
C GLY A 565 -26.60 -29.82 2.49
N LEU A 566 -25.78 -30.81 2.15
CA LEU A 566 -25.59 -32.01 2.96
C LEU A 566 -24.89 -31.72 4.28
N THR A 567 -23.88 -30.84 4.30
CA THR A 567 -23.24 -30.43 5.57
C THR A 567 -24.24 -29.80 6.54
N ALA A 568 -25.12 -28.92 6.03
CA ALA A 568 -26.17 -28.32 6.83
C ALA A 568 -27.23 -29.34 7.26
N LEU A 569 -27.60 -30.29 6.39
CA LEU A 569 -28.55 -31.36 6.70
C LEU A 569 -28.05 -32.27 7.82
N PHE A 570 -26.77 -32.60 7.80
CA PHE A 570 -26.13 -33.45 8.80
C PHE A 570 -25.77 -32.68 10.09
N GLY A 571 -26.05 -31.38 10.16
CA GLY A 571 -25.72 -30.56 11.32
C GLY A 571 -24.21 -30.44 11.55
N ILE A 572 -23.41 -30.44 10.48
CA ILE A 572 -21.96 -30.29 10.59
C ILE A 572 -21.61 -28.85 10.93
N GLY A 573 -20.72 -28.67 11.90
CA GLY A 573 -20.13 -27.39 12.24
C GLY A 573 -18.61 -27.47 12.20
N LEU A 574 -17.95 -26.37 11.81
CA LEU A 574 -16.50 -26.29 11.73
C LEU A 574 -16.02 -25.00 12.42
N PRO A 575 -15.36 -25.11 13.59
CA PRO A 575 -14.88 -23.93 14.34
C PRO A 575 -13.56 -23.38 13.79
N ALA A 576 -12.80 -24.18 13.04
CA ALA A 576 -11.55 -23.74 12.45
C ALA A 576 -11.83 -22.89 11.19
N PRO A 577 -11.19 -21.72 11.04
CA PRO A 577 -11.41 -20.81 9.91
C PRO A 577 -10.66 -21.25 8.63
N HIS A 578 -10.55 -22.57 8.43
CA HIS A 578 -9.88 -23.18 7.30
C HIS A 578 -10.52 -24.52 6.95
N GLY A 579 -10.29 -25.00 5.72
CA GLY A 579 -10.87 -26.22 5.19
C GLY A 579 -9.83 -27.32 4.98
N GLY A 580 -10.24 -28.38 4.28
CA GLY A 580 -9.35 -29.46 3.89
C GLY A 580 -9.25 -30.58 4.92
N VAL A 581 -8.49 -31.62 4.57
CA VAL A 581 -8.32 -32.83 5.37
C VAL A 581 -7.74 -32.54 6.76
N PHE A 582 -6.98 -31.45 6.90
CA PHE A 582 -6.31 -31.03 8.13
C PHE A 582 -7.27 -30.65 9.26
N VAL A 583 -8.49 -30.21 8.94
CA VAL A 583 -9.47 -29.76 9.94
C VAL A 583 -10.63 -30.74 10.13
N ILE A 584 -10.64 -31.87 9.41
CA ILE A 584 -11.76 -32.82 9.43
C ILE A 584 -11.99 -33.41 10.83
N GLY A 585 -10.92 -33.59 11.62
CA GLY A 585 -11.02 -34.05 13.00
C GLY A 585 -11.74 -33.06 13.94
N LEU A 586 -11.90 -31.81 13.53
CA LEU A 586 -12.41 -30.72 14.35
C LEU A 586 -13.89 -30.43 14.12
N VAL A 587 -14.50 -31.09 13.13
CA VAL A 587 -15.90 -30.85 12.80
C VAL A 587 -16.83 -31.47 13.85
N SER A 588 -17.76 -30.66 14.35
CA SER A 588 -18.90 -31.14 15.14
C SER A 588 -19.93 -31.80 14.21
N GLY A 589 -20.72 -32.75 14.71
CA GLY A 589 -21.73 -33.48 13.92
C GLY A 589 -21.21 -34.73 13.19
N GLY A 590 -19.89 -34.98 13.24
CA GLY A 590 -19.27 -36.23 12.81
C GLY A 590 -18.42 -36.09 11.55
N TRP A 591 -17.12 -36.32 11.70
CA TRP A 591 -16.12 -36.24 10.62
C TRP A 591 -16.44 -37.12 9.40
N PHE A 592 -17.04 -38.29 9.63
CA PHE A 592 -17.44 -39.21 8.58
C PHE A 592 -18.56 -38.63 7.70
N MET A 593 -19.57 -37.99 8.31
CA MET A 593 -20.68 -37.37 7.59
C MET A 593 -20.23 -36.15 6.80
N TYR A 594 -19.25 -35.41 7.32
CA TYR A 594 -18.61 -34.31 6.59
C TYR A 594 -17.86 -34.80 5.34
N LEU A 595 -17.06 -35.86 5.46
CA LEU A 595 -16.41 -36.50 4.31
C LEU A 595 -17.42 -37.00 3.29
N LEU A 596 -18.51 -37.63 3.73
CA LEU A 596 -19.58 -38.12 2.86
C LEU A 596 -20.22 -36.97 2.06
N ALA A 597 -20.47 -35.82 2.69
CA ALA A 597 -21.01 -34.64 2.02
C ALA A 597 -20.06 -34.11 0.92
N ILE A 598 -18.76 -34.01 1.21
CA ILE A 598 -17.73 -33.58 0.24
C ILE A 598 -17.64 -34.56 -0.93
N ILE A 599 -17.57 -35.86 -0.64
CA ILE A 599 -17.48 -36.92 -1.66
C ILE A 599 -18.73 -36.91 -2.54
N ALA A 600 -19.92 -36.79 -1.95
CA ALA A 600 -21.17 -36.71 -2.70
C ALA A 600 -21.18 -35.49 -3.65
N GLY A 601 -20.76 -34.32 -3.18
CA GLY A 601 -20.62 -33.14 -4.03
C GLY A 601 -19.60 -33.33 -5.15
N ALA A 602 -18.44 -33.92 -4.86
CA ALA A 602 -17.41 -34.23 -5.85
C ALA A 602 -17.92 -35.21 -6.92
N ILE A 603 -18.67 -36.24 -6.52
CA ILE A 603 -19.31 -37.18 -7.45
C ILE A 603 -20.32 -36.46 -8.34
N VAL A 604 -21.15 -35.57 -7.78
CA VAL A 604 -22.12 -34.78 -8.57
C VAL A 604 -21.40 -33.93 -9.61
N THR A 605 -20.35 -33.18 -9.22
CA THR A 605 -19.53 -32.42 -10.17
C THR A 605 -18.96 -33.33 -11.26
N ALA A 606 -18.43 -34.49 -10.88
CA ALA A 606 -17.83 -35.44 -11.81
C ALA A 606 -18.82 -36.02 -12.82
N LEU A 607 -20.03 -36.37 -12.36
CA LEU A 607 -21.10 -36.89 -13.20
C LEU A 607 -21.63 -35.81 -14.14
N VAL A 608 -21.93 -34.62 -13.64
CA VAL A 608 -22.44 -33.50 -14.46
C VAL A 608 -21.42 -33.12 -15.52
N LEU A 609 -20.17 -32.88 -15.14
CA LEU A 609 -19.10 -32.51 -16.07
C LEU A 609 -18.79 -33.66 -17.03
N GLY A 610 -18.65 -34.87 -16.49
CA GLY A 610 -18.31 -36.06 -17.25
C GLY A 610 -19.38 -36.46 -18.26
N ILE A 611 -20.66 -36.28 -17.97
CA ILE A 611 -21.75 -36.54 -18.92
C ILE A 611 -21.83 -35.42 -19.96
N TRP A 612 -21.74 -34.16 -19.53
CA TRP A 612 -21.98 -33.00 -20.39
C TRP A 612 -20.82 -32.66 -21.34
N LYS A 613 -19.57 -32.94 -20.95
CA LYS A 613 -18.39 -32.70 -21.80
C LYS A 613 -18.41 -33.65 -23.02
N LYS A 614 -18.06 -33.14 -24.19
CA LYS A 614 -18.00 -33.93 -25.44
C LYS A 614 -16.70 -34.75 -25.49
N LYS A 615 -16.68 -35.81 -26.30
CA LYS A 615 -15.43 -36.58 -26.53
C LYS A 615 -14.40 -35.66 -27.17
N THR A 616 -13.18 -35.66 -26.63
CA THR A 616 -12.01 -35.09 -27.29
C THR A 616 -11.63 -36.01 -28.44
N VAL A 617 -11.63 -35.48 -29.67
CA VAL A 617 -11.21 -36.20 -30.87
C VAL A 617 -9.70 -36.37 -30.86
#